data_AF-A0A4R5LSP8-F1
#
_entry.id   AF-A0A4R5LSP8-F1
#
_cell.length_a   1.000
_cell.length_b   1.000
_cell.length_c   1.000
_cell.angle_alpha   90.00
_cell.angle_beta   90.00
_cell.angle_gamma   90.00
#
_symmetry.space_group_name_H-M   'P 1'
#
loop_
_entity.id
_entity.type
_entity.pdbx_description
1 polymer ?
#
loop_
_entity_poly.entity_id
_entity_poly.type
_entity_poly.pdbx_seq_one_letter_code
_entity_poly.pdbx_strand_id
1 'polypeptide(L)'
;MNNPIIAITDKVMRMIKSMVYMSMRVSYRRGATTEEVSGFLAEWAPDKSDFYHEGLVERLLAELQQEGRVEQAGARWYPVGIAH
;
A
#
# COMPACT_ATOMS: atom_id res chain seq x y z
N MET A 1 16.12 3.73 -24.76
CA MET A 1 15.38 2.53 -25.24
C MET A 1 14.50 2.03 -24.12
N ASN A 2 13.18 2.01 -24.31
CA ASN A 2 12.23 1.45 -23.34
C ASN A 2 12.43 -0.06 -23.25
N ASN A 3 12.98 -0.55 -22.14
CA ASN A 3 13.02 -1.97 -21.87
C ASN A 3 11.59 -2.43 -21.49
N PRO A 4 10.94 -3.33 -22.25
CA PRO A 4 9.59 -3.78 -21.97
C PRO A 4 9.42 -4.38 -20.56
N ILE A 5 10.46 -5.02 -20.04
CA ILE A 5 10.46 -5.60 -18.69
C ILE A 5 10.32 -4.50 -17.64
N ILE A 6 11.07 -3.40 -17.79
CA ILE A 6 11.00 -2.25 -16.87
C ILE A 6 9.60 -1.64 -16.90
N ALA A 7 9.02 -1.46 -18.10
CA ALA A 7 7.68 -0.91 -18.24
C ALA A 7 6.59 -1.77 -17.56
N ILE A 8 6.72 -3.10 -17.65
CA ILE A 8 5.79 -4.03 -16.99
C ILE A 8 5.98 -3.96 -15.47
N THR A 9 7.22 -4.00 -14.99
CA THR A 9 7.52 -3.91 -13.55
C THR A 9 7.00 -2.61 -12.95
N ASP A 10 7.19 -1.47 -13.62
CA ASP A 10 6.66 -0.18 -13.17
C ASP A 10 5.14 -0.17 -13.07
N LYS A 11 4.46 -0.78 -14.06
CA LYS A 11 3.00 -0.90 -14.04
C LYS A 11 2.53 -1.75 -12.86
N VAL A 12 3.18 -2.89 -12.63
CA VAL A 12 2.86 -3.78 -11.51
C VAL A 12 3.06 -3.04 -10.19
N MET A 13 4.20 -2.35 -10.00
CA MET A 13 4.48 -1.55 -8.81
C MET A 13 3.44 -0.46 -8.55
N ARG A 14 2.99 0.24 -9.59
CA ARG A 14 1.90 1.23 -9.47
C ARG A 14 0.57 0.60 -9.06
N MET A 15 0.26 -0.60 -9.58
CA MET A 15 -0.95 -1.33 -9.19
C MET A 15 -0.89 -1.72 -7.71
N ILE A 16 0.24 -2.24 -7.24
CA ILE A 16 0.43 -2.64 -5.84
C ILE A 16 0.29 -1.43 -4.91
N LYS A 17 0.96 -0.32 -5.24
CA LYS A 17 0.81 0.94 -4.48
C LYS A 17 -0.64 1.40 -4.42
N SER A 18 -1.37 1.26 -5.53
CA SER A 18 -2.79 1.59 -5.59
C SER A 18 -3.63 0.68 -4.69
N MET A 19 -3.33 -0.62 -4.63
CA MET A 19 -4.01 -1.56 -3.73
C MET A 19 -3.75 -1.22 -2.25
N VAL A 20 -2.52 -0.90 -1.89
CA VAL A 20 -2.15 -0.43 -0.53
C VAL A 20 -2.90 0.86 -0.18
N TYR A 21 -2.95 1.83 -1.09
CA TYR A 21 -3.70 3.06 -0.84
C TYR A 21 -5.22 2.80 -0.70
N MET A 22 -5.77 1.90 -1.51
CA MET A 22 -7.19 1.56 -1.46
C MET A 22 -7.57 0.80 -0.19
N SER A 23 -6.72 -0.10 0.31
CA SER A 23 -6.98 -0.76 1.60
C SER A 23 -7.06 0.26 2.75
N MET A 24 -6.19 1.27 2.74
CA MET A 24 -6.27 2.39 3.69
C MET A 24 -7.59 3.17 3.56
N ARG A 25 -8.02 3.49 2.34
CA ARG A 25 -9.23 4.30 2.09
C ARG A 25 -10.54 3.55 2.35
N VAL A 26 -10.58 2.25 2.10
CA VAL A 26 -11.82 1.45 2.14
C VAL A 26 -11.94 0.72 3.48
N SER A 27 -10.89 0.04 3.91
CA SER A 27 -10.92 -0.87 5.07
C SER A 27 -10.40 -0.19 6.35
N TYR A 28 -9.37 0.64 6.23
CA TYR A 28 -8.65 1.20 7.39
C TYR A 28 -8.75 2.73 7.49
N ARG A 29 -9.97 3.26 7.38
CA ARG A 29 -10.24 4.71 7.45
C ARG A 29 -9.80 5.36 8.77
N ARG A 30 -9.76 4.56 9.84
CA ARG A 30 -9.33 4.97 11.20
C ARG A 30 -7.86 4.64 11.48
N GLY A 31 -7.14 4.31 10.43
CA GLY A 31 -5.75 3.94 10.44
C GLY A 31 -5.48 2.47 10.72
N ALA A 32 -4.28 2.05 10.34
CA ALA A 32 -3.79 0.68 10.46
C ALA A 32 -2.27 0.61 10.57
N THR A 33 -1.76 -0.45 11.19
CA THR A 33 -0.34 -0.80 11.16
C THR A 33 0.03 -1.41 9.81
N THR A 34 1.32 -1.44 9.49
CA THR A 34 1.83 -2.13 8.30
C THR A 34 1.43 -3.60 8.29
N GLU A 35 1.49 -4.28 9.43
CA GLU A 35 1.10 -5.69 9.60
C GLU A 35 -0.39 -5.90 9.27
N GLU A 36 -1.28 -5.04 9.80
CA GLU A 36 -2.73 -5.11 9.51
C GLU A 36 -3.00 -4.97 8.01
N VAL A 37 -2.31 -4.04 7.33
CA VAL A 37 -2.46 -3.82 5.88
C VAL A 37 -1.89 -4.99 5.07
N SER A 38 -0.72 -5.50 5.46
CA SER A 38 -0.07 -6.66 4.85
C SER A 38 -0.96 -7.90 4.92
N GLY A 39 -1.47 -8.22 6.11
CA GLY A 39 -2.37 -9.35 6.34
C GLY A 39 -3.65 -9.24 5.51
N PHE A 40 -4.29 -8.06 5.50
CA PHE A 40 -5.49 -7.81 4.69
C PHE A 40 -5.24 -8.06 3.19
N LEU A 41 -4.11 -7.60 2.66
CA LEU A 41 -3.80 -7.78 1.24
C LEU A 41 -3.45 -9.23 0.90
N ALA A 42 -2.81 -9.95 1.83
CA ALA A 42 -2.52 -11.38 1.68
C ALA A 42 -3.81 -12.22 1.65
N GLU A 43 -4.82 -11.88 2.46
CA GLU A 43 -6.13 -12.53 2.43
C GLU A 43 -6.88 -12.31 1.11
N TRP A 44 -6.80 -11.09 0.54
CA TRP A 44 -7.45 -10.75 -0.73
C TRP A 44 -6.74 -11.32 -1.96
N ALA A 45 -5.46 -11.68 -1.85
CA ALA A 45 -4.68 -12.30 -2.91
C ALA A 45 -3.84 -13.48 -2.38
N PRO A 46 -4.47 -14.62 -2.04
CA PRO A 46 -3.79 -15.75 -1.40
C PRO A 46 -2.62 -16.30 -2.23
N ASP A 47 -2.79 -16.36 -3.55
CA ASP A 47 -1.76 -16.78 -4.52
C ASP A 47 -0.55 -15.81 -4.60
N LYS A 48 -0.63 -14.69 -3.90
CA LYS A 48 0.38 -13.62 -3.83
C LYS A 48 0.69 -13.22 -2.38
N SER A 49 0.42 -14.10 -1.42
CA SER A 49 0.67 -13.83 0.00
C SER A 49 2.13 -13.42 0.29
N ASP A 50 3.11 -14.10 -0.31
CA ASP A 50 4.54 -13.74 -0.21
C ASP A 50 4.87 -12.37 -0.84
N PHE A 51 3.98 -11.87 -1.69
CA PHE A 51 4.21 -10.63 -2.43
C PHE A 51 3.91 -9.38 -1.58
N TYR A 52 2.95 -9.45 -0.65
CA TYR A 52 2.55 -8.32 0.20
C TYR A 52 3.25 -8.31 1.57
N HIS A 53 4.47 -8.80 1.65
CA HIS A 53 5.21 -8.81 2.91
C HIS A 53 5.37 -7.39 3.50
N GLU A 54 5.46 -7.30 4.83
CA GLU A 54 5.43 -6.03 5.56
C GLU A 54 6.44 -4.99 5.06
N GLY A 55 7.67 -5.39 4.76
CA GLY A 55 8.69 -4.47 4.26
C GLY A 55 8.34 -3.81 2.91
N LEU A 56 7.61 -4.49 2.02
CA LEU A 56 7.13 -3.88 0.78
C LEU A 56 6.00 -2.89 1.09
N VAL A 57 5.05 -3.30 1.93
CA VAL A 57 3.89 -2.48 2.31
C VAL A 57 4.35 -1.20 3.02
N GLU A 58 5.30 -1.29 3.95
CA GLU A 58 5.87 -0.15 4.67
C GLU A 58 6.53 0.84 3.71
N ARG A 59 7.35 0.33 2.78
CA ARG A 59 7.97 1.17 1.74
C ARG A 59 6.92 1.91 0.91
N LEU A 60 5.86 1.23 0.49
CA LEU A 60 4.80 1.84 -0.31
C LEU A 60 3.98 2.86 0.49
N LEU A 61 3.75 2.62 1.78
CA LEU A 61 3.12 3.61 2.67
C LEU A 61 3.99 4.85 2.86
N ALA A 62 5.31 4.69 2.98
CA ALA A 62 6.25 5.81 3.01
C ALA A 62 6.25 6.60 1.69
N GLU A 63 6.21 5.93 0.53
CA GLU A 63 6.04 6.59 -0.77
C GLU A 63 4.71 7.37 -0.85
N LEU A 64 3.61 6.78 -0.39
CA LEU A 64 2.31 7.43 -0.33
C LEU A 64 2.28 8.62 0.63
N GLN A 65 3.07 8.58 1.70
CA GLN A 65 3.24 9.70 2.63
C GLN A 65 3.98 10.86 1.96
N GLN A 66 5.04 10.58 1.20
CA GLN A 66 5.74 11.59 0.40
C GLN A 66 4.81 12.23 -0.65
N GLU A 67 3.84 11.47 -1.15
CA GLU A 67 2.79 11.95 -2.07
C GLU A 67 1.64 12.69 -1.37
N GLY A 68 1.64 12.81 -0.04
CA GLY A 68 0.57 13.45 0.73
C GLY A 68 -0.76 12.67 0.71
N ARG A 69 -0.70 11.35 0.52
CA ARG A 69 -1.88 10.46 0.45
C ARG A 69 -2.19 9.79 1.78
N VAL A 70 -1.17 9.53 2.59
CA VAL A 70 -1.29 8.96 3.93
C VAL A 70 -0.40 9.72 4.91
N GLU A 71 -0.69 9.59 6.20
CA GLU A 71 0.05 10.19 7.31
C GLU A 71 0.43 9.10 8.30
N GLN A 72 1.59 9.21 8.95
CA GLN A 72 1.99 8.29 10.01
C GLN A 72 1.86 8.97 11.37
N ALA A 73 1.20 8.31 12.32
CA ALA A 73 1.17 8.71 13.72
C ALA A 73 1.44 7.49 14.61
N GLY A 74 2.63 7.47 15.23
CA GLY A 74 3.14 6.30 15.94
C GLY A 74 3.34 5.13 14.97
N ALA A 75 2.85 3.94 15.34
CA ALA A 75 2.92 2.74 14.52
C ALA A 75 1.80 2.64 13.46
N ARG A 76 0.91 3.64 13.36
CA ARG A 76 -0.27 3.59 12.49
C ARG A 76 -0.18 4.60 11.35
N TRP A 77 -0.67 4.17 10.21
CA TRP A 77 -0.88 4.95 9.01
C TRP A 77 -2.33 5.39 8.92
N TYR A 78 -2.59 6.59 8.41
CA TYR A 78 -3.91 7.16 8.26
C TYR A 78 -4.08 7.73 6.85
N PRO A 79 -5.20 7.49 6.16
CA PRO A 79 -5.45 8.10 4.87
C PRO A 79 -5.75 9.61 5.01
N VAL A 80 -5.10 10.43 4.18
CA VAL A 80 -5.34 11.88 4.12
C VAL A 80 -6.69 12.16 3.43
N GLY A 81 -7.42 13.17 3.91
CA GLY A 81 -8.58 13.72 3.21
C GLY A 81 -9.78 12.78 3.13
N ILE A 82 -9.99 11.92 4.14
CA ILE A 82 -11.27 11.25 4.34
C ILE A 82 -12.16 12.19 5.16
N ALA A 83 -13.20 12.75 4.54
CA ALA A 83 -14.24 13.46 5.25
C ALA A 83 -15.01 12.47 6.14
N HIS A 84 -15.23 12.86 7.40
CA HIS A 84 -15.96 12.11 8.42
C HIS A 84 -17.42 11.91 8.05
#